data_AF-A0A7S1Q1S4-F1
#
_entry.id   AF-A0A7S1Q1S4-F1
#
_cell.length_a   1.000
_cell.length_b   1.000
_cell.length_c   1.000
_cell.angle_alpha   90.00
_cell.angle_beta   90.00
_cell.angle_gamma   90.00
#
_symmetry.space_group_name_H-M   'P 1'
#
loop_
_entity.id
_entity.type
_entity.pdbx_description
1 polymer ?
#
loop_
_entity_poly.entity_id
_entity_poly.type
_entity_poly.pdbx_seq_one_letter_code
_entity_poly.pdbx_strand_id
1 'polypeptide(L)'
;QFLYFIGRGRMPTCVAVLLILGASVAFGGPIPTGFATFFASQKCPPNWEPVAPGRLIVAVADFATAGVTVNQPLGDMEDRSHSHAADTAVTLPQKSIAAIEDGNTQAAMHGTYALHTTLQTHDSGYPFTQLPLCRYNGDGANATNVSTGFGTVAH
;
A
#
# COMPACT_ATOMS: atom_id res chain seq x y z
N GLN A 1 50.95 8.36 17.89
CA GLN A 1 52.21 9.07 18.19
C GLN A 1 52.04 9.80 19.51
N PHE A 2 52.88 9.46 20.47
CA PHE A 2 52.97 10.09 21.78
C PHE A 2 53.49 11.53 21.65
N LEU A 3 52.89 12.49 22.34
CA LEU A 3 53.64 13.68 22.76
C LEU A 3 53.22 14.14 24.15
N TYR A 4 54.27 14.29 24.94
CA TYR A 4 54.40 14.59 26.34
C TYR A 4 54.87 16.04 26.46
N PHE A 5 54.25 16.87 27.31
CA PHE A 5 54.92 18.03 27.89
C PHE A 5 54.33 18.34 29.28
N ILE A 6 55.18 18.15 30.30
CA ILE A 6 55.01 18.69 31.65
C ILE A 6 55.62 20.09 31.66
N GLY A 7 54.82 21.11 31.94
CA GLY A 7 55.27 22.47 32.18
C GLY A 7 54.42 23.12 33.27
N ARG A 8 55.00 23.26 34.48
CA ARG A 8 54.38 24.00 35.59
C ARG A 8 54.52 25.51 35.35
N GLY A 9 53.42 26.19 35.05
CA GLY A 9 53.33 27.65 34.95
C GLY A 9 51.95 28.13 35.42
N ARG A 10 51.94 29.17 36.26
CA ARG A 10 50.75 29.78 36.89
C ARG A 10 49.89 30.56 35.87
N MET A 11 48.56 30.42 36.01
CA MET A 11 47.45 31.26 35.49
C MET A 11 47.24 31.31 33.96
N PRO A 12 46.02 31.59 33.43
CA PRO A 12 44.68 31.64 34.03
C PRO A 12 43.74 30.55 33.45
N THR A 13 42.54 30.44 34.00
CA THR A 13 41.43 29.60 33.52
C THR A 13 41.11 29.86 32.04
N CYS A 14 41.68 29.07 31.14
CA CYS A 14 41.12 28.84 29.81
C CYS A 14 40.07 27.74 29.94
N VAL A 15 38.80 28.13 30.04
CA VAL A 15 37.69 27.23 29.77
C VAL A 15 37.78 26.88 28.28
N ALA A 16 38.45 25.77 27.97
CA ALA A 16 38.42 25.18 26.65
C ALA A 16 37.00 24.61 26.46
N VAL A 17 36.12 25.43 25.88
CA VAL A 17 34.87 24.94 25.30
C VAL A 17 35.27 24.02 24.16
N LEU A 18 35.31 22.72 24.46
CA LEU A 18 35.49 21.67 23.48
C LEU A 18 34.18 21.61 22.68
N LEU A 19 34.08 22.46 21.65
CA LEU A 19 33.10 22.34 20.59
C LEU A 19 33.38 21.00 19.90
N ILE A 20 32.70 19.95 20.36
CA ILE A 20 32.57 18.71 19.60
C ILE A 20 31.72 19.11 18.40
N LEU A 21 32.37 19.52 17.30
CA LEU A 21 31.75 19.45 15.98
C LEU A 21 31.43 17.97 15.77
N GLY A 22 30.18 17.59 16.05
CA GLY A 22 29.63 16.34 15.59
C GLY A 22 29.70 16.36 14.08
N ALA A 23 30.74 15.75 13.51
CA ALA A 23 30.78 15.45 12.11
C ALA A 23 29.65 14.45 11.86
N SER A 24 28.51 14.96 11.40
CA SER A 24 27.43 14.17 10.85
C SER A 24 28.03 13.40 9.68
N VAL A 25 28.41 12.15 9.90
CA VAL A 25 28.71 11.23 8.80
C VAL A 25 27.40 11.02 8.07
N ALA A 26 27.21 11.78 6.98
CA ALA A 26 26.12 11.56 6.06
C ALA A 26 26.34 10.19 5.42
N PHE A 27 25.71 9.16 5.98
CA PHE A 27 25.52 7.88 5.29
C PHE A 27 24.46 8.07 4.20
N GLY A 28 24.85 8.80 3.15
CA GLY A 28 23.99 9.14 2.03
C GLY A 28 24.80 9.13 0.76
N GLY A 29 24.99 7.93 0.18
CA GLY A 29 25.29 7.87 -1.24
C GLY A 29 24.15 8.54 -2.03
N PRO A 30 24.41 9.11 -3.22
CA PRO A 30 23.34 9.63 -4.06
C PRO A 30 22.29 8.53 -4.30
N ILE A 31 21.02 8.89 -4.19
CA ILE A 31 19.92 7.99 -4.54
C ILE A 31 20.14 7.53 -5.99
N PRO A 32 20.14 6.23 -6.30
CA PRO A 32 20.36 5.80 -7.67
C PRO A 32 19.18 6.20 -8.56
N THR A 33 19.46 6.61 -9.79
CA THR A 33 18.43 6.85 -10.80
C THR A 33 17.54 5.62 -10.96
N GLY A 34 16.23 5.83 -11.01
CA GLY A 34 15.23 4.76 -11.09
C GLY A 34 14.71 4.28 -9.74
N PHE A 35 15.34 4.69 -8.63
CA PHE A 35 14.79 4.44 -7.30
C PHE A 35 13.39 5.04 -7.21
N ALA A 36 12.43 4.24 -6.72
CA ALA A 36 11.05 4.67 -6.55
C ALA A 36 10.61 4.55 -5.08
N THR A 37 9.88 5.55 -4.59
CA THR A 37 9.31 5.54 -3.23
C THR A 37 8.02 6.36 -3.17
N PHE A 38 7.18 6.05 -2.19
CA PHE A 38 5.98 6.82 -1.90
C PHE A 38 6.33 8.12 -1.16
N PHE A 39 5.58 9.18 -1.46
CA PHE A 39 5.70 10.47 -0.78
C PHE A 39 4.39 10.86 -0.12
N ALA A 40 4.47 11.52 1.04
CA ALA A 40 3.30 12.07 1.72
C ALA A 40 2.72 13.33 1.04
N SER A 41 3.49 13.97 0.17
CA SER A 41 3.03 15.10 -0.64
C SER A 41 2.17 14.62 -1.81
N GLN A 42 1.21 15.44 -2.23
CA GLN A 42 0.36 15.17 -3.41
C GLN A 42 1.12 15.23 -4.74
N LYS A 43 2.38 15.69 -4.72
CA LYS A 43 3.24 15.82 -5.91
C LYS A 43 4.62 15.26 -5.60
N CYS A 44 5.29 14.77 -6.64
CA CYS A 44 6.68 14.36 -6.55
C CYS A 44 7.60 15.58 -6.34
N PRO A 45 8.65 15.46 -5.51
CA PRO A 45 9.63 16.53 -5.34
C PRO A 45 10.40 16.84 -6.64
N PRO A 46 11.17 17.96 -6.70
CA PRO A 46 12.08 18.23 -7.81
C PRO A 46 13.04 17.06 -8.08
N ASN A 47 13.30 16.76 -9.36
CA ASN A 47 14.07 15.59 -9.83
C ASN A 47 13.39 14.23 -9.61
N TRP A 48 12.11 14.22 -9.26
CA TRP A 48 11.29 13.02 -9.22
C TRP A 48 10.10 13.16 -10.18
N GLU A 49 9.60 12.03 -10.67
CA GLU A 49 8.41 11.98 -11.52
C GLU A 49 7.39 10.96 -11.00
N PRO A 50 6.09 11.22 -11.18
CA PRO A 50 5.07 10.27 -10.77
C PRO A 50 5.12 9.03 -11.68
N VAL A 51 5.00 7.86 -11.06
CA VAL A 51 4.93 6.58 -11.76
C VAL A 51 3.74 5.78 -11.25
N ALA A 52 3.11 5.00 -12.14
CA ALA A 52 2.00 4.11 -11.82
C ALA A 52 0.81 4.75 -11.05
N PRO A 53 0.28 5.92 -11.47
CA PRO A 53 -0.85 6.54 -10.79
C PRO A 53 -2.09 5.63 -10.81
N GLY A 54 -2.77 5.51 -9.68
CA GLY A 54 -3.98 4.68 -9.56
C GLY A 54 -3.73 3.17 -9.62
N ARG A 55 -2.49 2.72 -9.39
CA ARG A 55 -2.13 1.29 -9.49
C ARG A 55 -1.43 0.77 -8.25
N LEU A 56 -1.67 -0.50 -7.95
CA LEU A 56 -0.93 -1.26 -6.96
C LEU A 56 0.37 -1.77 -7.55
N ILE A 57 1.45 -1.65 -6.79
CA ILE A 57 2.78 -2.14 -7.17
C ILE A 57 2.91 -3.61 -6.80
N VAL A 58 3.35 -4.43 -7.75
CA VAL A 58 3.57 -5.86 -7.55
C VAL A 58 5.02 -6.17 -7.84
N ALA A 59 5.69 -6.81 -6.87
CA ALA A 59 7.03 -7.33 -7.07
C ALA A 59 6.98 -8.45 -8.11
N VAL A 60 7.90 -8.41 -9.07
CA VAL A 60 8.03 -9.45 -10.10
C VAL A 60 9.25 -10.30 -9.80
N ALA A 61 9.13 -11.62 -9.97
CA ALA A 61 10.23 -12.56 -9.80
C ALA A 61 11.12 -12.64 -11.04
N ASP A 62 10.57 -12.33 -12.22
CA ASP A 62 11.26 -12.34 -13.51
C ASP A 62 11.23 -10.93 -14.12
N PHE A 63 12.41 -10.41 -14.47
CA PHE A 63 12.57 -9.11 -15.10
C PHE A 63 11.85 -9.02 -16.46
N ALA A 64 11.65 -10.14 -17.16
CA ALA A 64 10.87 -10.17 -18.40
C ALA A 64 9.39 -9.79 -18.19
N THR A 65 8.89 -9.86 -16.95
CA THR A 65 7.52 -9.48 -16.57
C THR A 65 7.45 -8.12 -15.86
N ALA A 66 8.59 -7.45 -15.69
CA ALA A 66 8.63 -6.08 -15.17
C ALA A 66 7.93 -5.12 -16.15
N GLY A 67 7.22 -4.12 -15.63
CA GLY A 67 6.43 -3.18 -16.43
C GLY A 67 5.11 -3.73 -16.98
N VAL A 68 4.78 -5.01 -16.76
CA VAL A 68 3.45 -5.54 -17.10
C VAL A 68 2.39 -4.83 -16.25
N THR A 69 1.35 -4.35 -16.93
CA THR A 69 0.20 -3.71 -16.30
C THR A 69 -1.06 -4.53 -16.54
N VAL A 70 -1.83 -4.77 -15.48
CA VAL A 70 -3.10 -5.51 -15.55
C VAL A 70 -4.23 -4.59 -15.10
N ASN A 71 -5.36 -4.64 -15.82
CA ASN A 71 -6.57 -3.85 -15.59
C ASN A 71 -6.40 -2.32 -15.73
N GLN A 72 -7.53 -1.61 -15.65
CA GLN A 72 -7.58 -0.15 -15.72
C GLN A 72 -7.22 0.47 -14.36
N PRO A 73 -6.42 1.55 -14.34
CA PRO A 73 -6.03 2.20 -13.10
C PRO A 73 -7.25 2.79 -12.39
N LEU A 74 -7.18 2.85 -11.06
CA LEU A 74 -8.14 3.58 -10.24
C LEU A 74 -8.00 5.09 -10.48
N GLY A 75 -9.13 5.79 -10.48
CA GLY A 75 -9.19 7.24 -10.42
C GLY A 75 -8.71 7.79 -9.08
N ASP A 76 -8.48 9.10 -9.05
CA ASP A 76 -8.22 9.81 -7.81
C ASP A 76 -9.40 9.61 -6.86
N MET A 77 -9.08 9.14 -5.66
CA MET A 77 -10.07 8.85 -4.64
C MET A 77 -11.23 7.93 -5.07
N GLU A 78 -11.02 7.06 -6.07
CA GLU A 78 -12.05 6.14 -6.55
C GLU A 78 -12.39 5.08 -5.49
N ASP A 79 -13.65 5.09 -5.02
CA ASP A 79 -14.25 3.97 -4.29
C ASP A 79 -15.08 3.16 -5.28
N ARG A 80 -14.54 2.02 -5.73
CA ARG A 80 -15.20 1.23 -6.76
C ARG A 80 -16.29 0.35 -6.14
N SER A 81 -17.49 0.45 -6.70
CA SER A 81 -18.60 -0.41 -6.31
C SER A 81 -18.27 -1.89 -6.52
N HIS A 82 -18.67 -2.72 -5.56
CA HIS A 82 -18.51 -4.17 -5.63
C HIS A 82 -19.72 -4.88 -5.01
N SER A 83 -19.89 -6.16 -5.33
CA SER A 83 -20.96 -7.02 -4.81
C SER A 83 -20.38 -8.33 -4.30
N HIS A 84 -20.99 -8.91 -3.28
CA HIS A 84 -20.61 -10.21 -2.75
C HIS A 84 -21.67 -11.26 -3.09
N ALA A 85 -21.22 -12.45 -3.50
CA ALA A 85 -22.08 -13.63 -3.47
C ALA A 85 -22.22 -14.09 -2.01
N ALA A 86 -23.43 -14.49 -1.63
CA ALA A 86 -23.73 -14.98 -0.29
C ALA A 86 -24.48 -16.31 -0.39
N ASP A 87 -23.94 -17.30 0.31
CA ASP A 87 -24.53 -18.62 0.47
C ASP A 87 -25.04 -18.74 1.91
N THR A 88 -26.33 -19.00 2.05
CA THR A 88 -26.96 -19.22 3.36
C THR A 88 -27.91 -20.40 3.29
N ALA A 89 -28.39 -20.86 4.45
CA ALA A 89 -29.35 -21.93 4.52
C ALA A 89 -30.37 -21.67 5.62
N VAL A 90 -31.64 -21.98 5.33
CA VAL A 90 -32.72 -21.96 6.31
C VAL A 90 -33.14 -23.40 6.58
N THR A 91 -33.01 -23.84 7.83
CA THR A 91 -33.50 -25.15 8.26
C THR A 91 -34.89 -25.02 8.86
N LEU A 92 -35.89 -25.59 8.20
CA LEU A 92 -37.26 -25.65 8.69
C LEU A 92 -37.40 -26.88 9.60
N PRO A 93 -37.70 -26.70 10.90
CA PRO A 93 -37.95 -27.82 11.79
C PRO A 93 -39.25 -28.52 11.40
N GLN A 94 -39.32 -29.83 11.66
CA GLN A 94 -40.55 -30.59 11.44
C GLN A 94 -41.66 -30.11 12.38
N LYS A 95 -42.85 -29.82 11.83
CA LYS A 95 -44.06 -29.50 12.57
C LYS A 95 -45.25 -30.29 12.01
N SER A 96 -46.08 -30.82 12.90
CA SER A 96 -47.32 -31.50 12.53
C SER A 96 -48.46 -30.49 12.48
N ILE A 97 -49.18 -30.43 11.36
CA ILE A 97 -50.35 -29.57 11.19
C ILE A 97 -51.56 -30.49 11.05
N ALA A 98 -52.52 -30.38 11.98
CA ALA A 98 -53.81 -31.04 11.83
C ALA A 98 -54.68 -30.22 10.86
N ALA A 99 -55.09 -30.83 9.75
CA ALA A 99 -56.08 -30.26 8.85
C ALA A 99 -57.48 -30.75 9.26
N ILE A 100 -58.45 -29.83 9.35
CA ILE A 100 -59.86 -30.16 9.54
C ILE A 100 -60.44 -30.35 8.14
N GLU A 101 -60.50 -31.63 7.75
CA GLU A 101 -61.04 -32.15 6.47
C GLU A 101 -60.27 -31.69 5.21
N ASP A 102 -59.87 -32.68 4.40
CA ASP A 102 -59.01 -32.58 3.22
C ASP A 102 -57.55 -32.18 3.52
N GLY A 103 -56.67 -33.19 3.57
CA GLY A 103 -55.26 -33.07 3.97
C GLY A 103 -54.55 -31.84 3.36
N ASN A 104 -53.97 -31.00 4.24
CA ASN A 104 -53.23 -29.81 3.80
C ASN A 104 -51.85 -30.21 3.28
N THR A 105 -51.69 -30.27 1.95
CA THR A 105 -50.40 -30.52 1.27
C THR A 105 -49.70 -29.23 0.82
N GLN A 106 -50.14 -28.07 1.29
CA GLN A 106 -49.65 -26.76 0.84
C GLN A 106 -48.50 -26.23 1.70
N ALA A 107 -48.17 -26.89 2.82
CA ALA A 107 -47.07 -26.49 3.69
C ALA A 107 -45.70 -26.82 3.08
N ALA A 108 -44.71 -25.98 3.35
CA ALA A 108 -43.31 -26.25 2.99
C ALA A 108 -42.79 -27.50 3.72
N MET A 109 -42.03 -28.35 3.03
CA MET A 109 -41.42 -29.53 3.63
C MET A 109 -40.41 -29.13 4.72
N HIS A 110 -40.24 -29.96 5.75
CA HIS A 110 -39.14 -29.78 6.70
C HIS A 110 -37.80 -30.09 6.02
N GLY A 111 -36.71 -29.55 6.56
CA GLY A 111 -35.36 -29.75 6.02
C GLY A 111 -34.60 -28.45 5.81
N THR A 112 -33.43 -28.54 5.18
CA THR A 112 -32.54 -27.40 4.93
C THR A 112 -32.68 -26.91 3.50
N TYR A 113 -32.99 -25.63 3.36
CA TYR A 113 -33.11 -24.93 2.09
C TYR A 113 -31.89 -24.05 1.89
N ALA A 114 -31.03 -24.40 0.95
CA ALA A 114 -29.92 -23.54 0.55
C ALA A 114 -30.44 -22.34 -0.24
N LEU A 115 -29.88 -21.17 0.03
CA LEU A 115 -30.12 -19.93 -0.67
C LEU A 115 -28.79 -19.40 -1.17
N HIS A 116 -28.70 -19.22 -2.48
CA HIS A 116 -27.61 -18.56 -3.17
C HIS A 116 -28.11 -17.20 -3.64
N THR A 117 -27.50 -16.12 -3.19
CA THR A 117 -27.90 -14.77 -3.57
C THR A 117 -26.69 -13.89 -3.84
N THR A 118 -26.89 -12.78 -4.54
CA THR A 118 -25.88 -11.73 -4.71
C THR A 118 -26.38 -10.50 -3.99
N LEU A 119 -25.54 -9.95 -3.11
CA LEU A 119 -25.85 -8.71 -2.42
C LEU A 119 -25.83 -7.54 -3.40
N GLN A 120 -26.56 -6.48 -3.09
CA GLN A 120 -26.58 -5.28 -3.91
C GLN A 120 -25.17 -4.70 -4.06
N THR A 121 -24.86 -4.22 -5.26
CA THR A 121 -23.63 -3.49 -5.54
C THR A 121 -23.57 -2.24 -4.68
N HIS A 122 -22.47 -2.07 -3.94
CA HIS A 122 -22.26 -0.90 -3.11
C HIS A 122 -20.78 -0.51 -3.12
N ASP A 123 -20.51 0.78 -2.90
CA ASP A 123 -19.16 1.27 -2.63
C ASP A 123 -18.69 0.79 -1.26
N SER A 124 -17.38 0.69 -1.06
CA SER A 124 -16.85 0.11 0.17
C SER A 124 -17.03 1.02 1.39
N GLY A 125 -17.05 2.34 1.16
CA GLY A 125 -17.11 3.34 2.21
C GLY A 125 -15.90 3.35 3.14
N TYR A 126 -14.82 2.63 2.79
CA TYR A 126 -13.62 2.59 3.62
C TYR A 126 -12.78 3.85 3.43
N PRO A 127 -12.19 4.40 4.50
CA PRO A 127 -11.20 5.46 4.37
C PRO A 127 -9.96 4.88 3.67
N PHE A 128 -9.40 5.61 2.72
CA PHE A 128 -8.14 5.26 2.08
C PHE A 128 -7.18 6.45 2.09
N THR A 129 -5.89 6.13 1.94
CA THR A 129 -4.82 7.11 1.74
C THR A 129 -4.17 6.82 0.40
N GLN A 130 -4.19 7.80 -0.51
CA GLN A 130 -3.47 7.72 -1.78
C GLN A 130 -2.18 8.51 -1.68
N LEU A 131 -1.05 7.82 -1.83
CA LEU A 131 0.27 8.42 -1.87
C LEU A 131 0.84 8.25 -3.29
N PRO A 132 1.37 9.31 -3.93
CA PRO A 132 2.03 9.15 -5.21
C PRO A 132 3.30 8.32 -5.04
N LEU A 133 3.47 7.32 -5.91
CA LEU A 133 4.76 6.69 -6.12
C LEU A 133 5.57 7.59 -7.06
N CYS A 134 6.74 7.99 -6.60
CA CYS A 134 7.64 8.84 -7.37
C CYS A 134 8.93 8.10 -7.67
N ARG A 135 9.45 8.27 -8.88
CA ARG A 135 10.73 7.75 -9.32
C ARG A 135 11.75 8.87 -9.41
N TYR A 136 12.94 8.63 -8.89
CA TYR A 136 14.05 9.57 -8.93
C TYR A 136 14.75 9.53 -10.29
N ASN A 137 14.85 10.68 -10.94
CA ASN A 137 15.42 10.84 -12.28
C ASN A 137 16.93 11.11 -12.27
N GLY A 138 17.58 11.14 -11.10
CA GLY A 138 18.98 11.55 -10.99
C GLY A 138 19.16 13.07 -10.98
N ASP A 139 20.36 13.53 -10.62
CA ASP A 139 20.72 14.96 -10.67
C ASP A 139 21.08 15.46 -12.10
N GLY A 140 20.83 14.64 -13.12
CA GLY A 140 21.10 14.94 -14.52
C GLY A 140 19.91 14.56 -15.41
N ALA A 141 19.56 15.44 -16.36
CA ALA A 141 18.33 15.42 -17.16
C ALA A 141 18.21 14.29 -18.21
N ASN A 142 18.83 13.12 -18.03
CA ASN A 142 18.87 12.07 -19.05
C ASN A 142 18.62 10.66 -18.49
N ALA A 143 17.52 10.48 -17.76
CA ALA A 143 17.06 9.19 -17.24
C ALA A 143 15.83 8.65 -18.00
N THR A 144 15.73 8.91 -19.30
CA THR A 144 14.53 8.62 -20.10
C THR A 144 14.25 7.13 -20.35
N ASN A 145 15.04 6.20 -19.80
CA ASN A 145 14.87 4.75 -20.04
C ASN A 145 15.22 3.87 -18.82
N VAL A 146 15.01 4.33 -17.58
CA VAL A 146 15.16 3.40 -16.45
C VAL A 146 13.95 2.48 -16.40
N SER A 147 14.17 1.18 -16.62
CA SER A 147 13.08 0.20 -16.51
C SER A 147 12.55 0.17 -15.08
N THR A 148 11.23 0.14 -14.93
CA THR A 148 10.58 -0.08 -13.64
C THR A 148 10.75 -1.55 -13.28
N GLY A 149 11.52 -1.87 -12.24
CA GLY A 149 11.72 -3.25 -11.76
C GLY A 149 10.50 -3.88 -11.07
N PHE A 150 9.30 -3.40 -11.38
CA PHE A 150 8.03 -3.83 -10.79
C PHE A 150 6.94 -3.93 -11.85
N GLY A 151 5.97 -4.81 -11.61
CA GLY A 151 4.70 -4.84 -12.33
C GLY A 151 3.67 -3.96 -11.62
N THR A 152 2.53 -3.74 -12.27
CA THR A 152 1.42 -3.02 -11.66
C THR A 152 0.09 -3.71 -11.93
N VAL A 153 -0.79 -3.69 -10.95
CA VAL A 153 -2.15 -4.22 -11.08
C VAL A 153 -3.13 -3.17 -10.57
N ALA A 154 -4.32 -3.17 -11.14
CA ALA A 154 -5.47 -2.56 -10.52
C ALA A 154 -6.48 -3.65 -10.20
N HIS A 155 -7.10 -3.56 -9.02
CA HIS A 155 -8.36 -4.27 -8.78
C HIS A 155 -9.44 -3.68 -9.68
#